data_AF-A0A0M5JBL7-F1
#
_entry.id   AF-A0A0M5JBL7-F1
#
_cell.length_a   1.000
_cell.length_b   1.000
_cell.length_c   1.000
_cell.angle_alpha   90.00
_cell.angle_beta   90.00
_cell.angle_gamma   90.00
#
_symmetry.space_group_name_H-M   'P 1'
#
loop_
_entity.id
_entity.type
_entity.pdbx_description
1 polymer ?
#
loop_
_entity_poly.entity_id
_entity_poly.type
_entity_poly.pdbx_seq_one_letter_code
_entity_poly.pdbx_strand_id
1 'polypeptide(L)'
;MFKKSNKGFSTIETVSAFSIWAMMTCLLLPFLHQITIQREVNQQKEQSYHLLNAELNHYMFTGEKRKKVFVLGNETYVIDWRDEENFEQACIRREGGSEKDKHCLSIYKTEWLYSS
;
A
#
# COMPACT_ATOMS: atom_id res chain seq x y z
N MET A 1 26.60 -54.98 -27.76
CA MET A 1 25.88 -54.13 -28.73
C MET A 1 24.85 -53.30 -27.98
N PHE A 2 25.28 -52.20 -27.34
CA PHE A 2 24.37 -51.32 -26.59
C PHE A 2 23.96 -50.17 -27.50
N LYS A 3 22.87 -50.34 -28.26
CA LYS A 3 22.25 -49.25 -29.00
C LYS A 3 21.53 -48.38 -27.97
N LYS A 4 22.20 -47.33 -27.46
CA LYS A 4 21.59 -46.25 -26.70
C LYS A 4 20.52 -45.61 -27.60
N SER A 5 19.28 -46.05 -27.45
CA SER A 5 18.13 -45.38 -28.06
C SER A 5 17.88 -44.12 -27.25
N ASN A 6 18.13 -42.95 -27.83
CA ASN A 6 17.69 -41.68 -27.27
C ASN A 6 16.16 -41.77 -27.14
N LYS A 7 15.68 -41.99 -25.91
CA LYS A 7 14.26 -41.88 -25.56
C LYS A 7 13.92 -40.39 -25.56
N GLY A 8 13.74 -39.82 -26.75
CA GLY A 8 13.17 -38.49 -26.90
C GLY A 8 11.77 -38.45 -26.33
N PHE A 9 11.28 -37.25 -26.00
CA PHE A 9 9.91 -37.08 -25.53
C PHE A 9 8.91 -37.50 -26.61
N SER A 10 7.91 -38.28 -26.22
CA SER A 10 6.81 -38.64 -27.11
C SER A 10 5.96 -37.41 -27.41
N THR A 11 5.40 -37.32 -28.62
CA THR A 11 4.52 -36.20 -29.02
C THR A 11 3.37 -36.00 -28.03
N ILE A 12 2.79 -37.09 -27.53
CA ILE A 12 1.73 -37.07 -26.52
C ILE A 12 2.22 -36.45 -25.19
N GLU A 13 3.43 -36.81 -24.75
CA GLU A 13 4.03 -36.25 -23.54
C GLU A 13 4.26 -34.74 -23.71
N THR A 14 4.78 -34.31 -24.86
CA THR A 14 5.01 -32.88 -25.14
C THR A 14 3.71 -32.06 -25.18
N VAL A 15 2.64 -32.61 -25.78
CA VAL A 15 1.33 -31.94 -25.84
C VAL A 15 0.71 -31.85 -24.44
N SER A 16 0.84 -32.90 -23.63
CA SER A 16 0.33 -32.89 -22.25
C SER A 16 1.10 -31.95 -21.32
N ALA A 17 2.43 -31.87 -21.47
CA ALA A 17 3.23 -30.92 -20.72
C ALA A 17 2.91 -29.48 -21.12
N PHE A 18 2.71 -29.23 -22.42
CA PHE A 18 2.34 -27.90 -22.92
C PHE A 18 0.94 -27.48 -22.45
N SER A 19 -0.03 -28.39 -22.41
CA SER A 19 -1.38 -28.05 -21.93
C SER A 19 -1.40 -27.72 -20.43
N ILE A 20 -0.64 -28.47 -19.62
CA ILE A 20 -0.46 -28.17 -18.19
C ILE A 20 0.24 -26.81 -18.02
N TRP A 21 1.29 -26.56 -18.77
CA TRP A 21 2.01 -25.28 -18.74
C TRP A 21 1.08 -24.12 -19.14
N ALA A 22 0.33 -24.26 -20.22
CA ALA A 22 -0.65 -23.26 -20.67
C ALA A 22 -1.70 -22.99 -19.58
N MET A 23 -2.26 -24.04 -18.97
CA MET A 23 -3.22 -23.90 -17.87
C MET A 23 -2.62 -23.17 -16.67
N MET A 24 -1.38 -23.51 -16.27
CA MET A 24 -0.68 -22.80 -15.20
C MET A 24 -0.44 -21.33 -15.55
N THR A 25 -0.01 -21.03 -16.77
CA THR A 25 0.22 -19.64 -17.20
C THR A 25 -1.07 -18.81 -17.17
N CYS A 26 -2.20 -19.38 -17.61
CA CYS A 26 -3.51 -18.72 -17.55
C CYS A 26 -3.95 -18.38 -16.12
N LEU A 27 -3.55 -19.18 -15.13
CA LEU A 27 -3.84 -18.90 -13.71
C LEU A 27 -2.85 -17.90 -13.10
N LEU A 28 -1.57 -17.98 -13.47
CA LEU A 28 -0.53 -17.13 -12.91
C LEU A 28 -0.57 -15.69 -13.45
N LEU A 29 -0.97 -15.50 -14.71
CA LEU A 29 -1.05 -14.16 -15.33
C LEU A 29 -1.96 -13.18 -14.55
N PRO A 30 -3.24 -13.51 -14.25
CA PRO A 30 -4.10 -12.61 -13.50
C PRO A 30 -3.60 -12.39 -12.07
N PHE A 31 -2.97 -13.40 -11.47
CA PHE A 31 -2.40 -13.28 -10.13
C PHE A 31 -1.22 -12.29 -10.09
N LEU A 32 -0.31 -12.37 -11.06
CA LEU A 32 0.79 -11.42 -11.19
C LEU A 32 0.28 -9.99 -11.41
N HIS A 33 -0.74 -9.83 -12.27
CA HIS A 33 -1.38 -8.54 -12.49
C HIS A 33 -2.05 -7.98 -11.23
N GLN A 34 -2.68 -8.84 -10.43
CA GLN A 34 -3.27 -8.42 -9.15
C GLN A 34 -2.17 -7.99 -8.16
N ILE A 35 -1.04 -8.68 -8.11
CA ILE A 35 0.10 -8.29 -7.26
C ILE A 35 0.65 -6.92 -7.67
N THR A 36 0.79 -6.62 -8.96
CA THR A 36 1.31 -5.32 -9.40
C THR A 36 0.39 -4.18 -8.99
N ILE A 37 -0.92 -4.34 -9.16
CA ILE A 37 -1.91 -3.34 -8.72
C ILE A 37 -1.85 -3.15 -7.19
N GLN A 38 -1.78 -4.26 -6.43
CA GLN A 38 -1.71 -4.20 -4.98
C GLN A 38 -0.43 -3.50 -4.49
N ARG A 39 0.70 -3.66 -5.19
CA ARG A 39 1.95 -2.96 -4.86
C ARG A 39 1.81 -1.45 -5.01
N GLU A 40 1.23 -0.98 -6.11
CA GLU A 40 1.04 0.46 -6.32
C GLU A 40 0.13 1.07 -5.25
N VAL A 41 -0.97 0.40 -4.91
CA VAL A 41 -1.88 0.83 -3.84
C VAL A 41 -1.18 0.83 -2.48
N ASN A 42 -0.40 -0.22 -2.17
CA ASN A 42 0.34 -0.30 -0.92
C ASN A 42 1.43 0.78 -0.81
N GLN A 43 2.14 1.08 -1.89
CA GLN A 43 3.13 2.16 -1.91
C GLN A 43 2.49 3.52 -1.63
N GLN A 44 1.35 3.82 -2.27
CA GLN A 44 0.62 5.06 -1.99
C GLN A 44 0.13 5.13 -0.54
N LYS A 45 -0.32 4.00 0.01
CA LYS A 45 -0.76 3.88 1.39
C LYS A 45 0.40 4.09 2.37
N GLU A 46 1.55 3.45 2.15
CA GLU A 46 2.77 3.64 2.94
C GLU A 46 3.21 5.12 2.95
N GLN A 47 3.23 5.77 1.79
CA GLN A 47 3.55 7.20 1.70
C GLN A 47 2.60 8.07 2.51
N SER A 48 1.29 7.79 2.46
CA SER A 48 0.30 8.52 3.24
C SER A 48 0.51 8.35 4.76
N TYR A 49 0.90 7.14 5.21
CA TYR A 49 1.24 6.91 6.61
C TYR A 49 2.52 7.61 7.02
N HIS A 50 3.53 7.66 6.17
CA HIS A 50 4.75 8.41 6.46
C HIS A 50 4.48 9.90 6.67
N LEU A 51 3.64 10.51 5.82
CA LEU A 51 3.22 11.90 5.97
C LEU A 51 2.44 12.11 7.28
N LEU A 52 1.49 11.23 7.55
CA LEU A 52 0.66 11.31 8.74
C LEU A 52 1.49 11.15 10.03
N ASN A 53 2.44 10.24 10.04
CA ASN A 53 3.35 10.02 11.15
C ASN A 53 4.30 11.22 11.35
N ALA A 54 4.79 11.84 10.27
CA ALA A 54 5.60 13.05 10.36
C ALA A 54 4.83 14.22 10.99
N GLU A 55 3.55 14.39 10.63
CA GLU A 55 2.71 15.44 11.19
C GLU A 55 2.29 15.15 12.64
N LEU A 56 2.01 13.87 12.98
CA LEU A 56 1.80 13.46 14.38
C LEU A 56 3.04 13.69 15.23
N ASN A 57 4.23 13.34 14.74
CA ASN A 57 5.49 13.62 15.43
C ASN A 57 5.68 15.13 15.60
N HIS A 58 5.34 15.93 14.59
CA HIS A 58 5.40 17.37 14.73
C HIS A 58 4.49 17.87 15.85
N TYR A 59 3.23 17.44 15.87
CA TYR A 59 2.30 17.72 16.96
C TYR A 59 2.85 17.24 18.31
N MET A 60 3.48 16.07 18.37
CA MET A 60 4.13 15.52 19.57
C MET A 60 5.33 16.34 20.09
N PHE A 61 5.92 17.22 19.26
CA PHE A 61 7.06 18.04 19.65
C PHE A 61 6.68 19.50 19.90
N THR A 62 5.64 20.01 19.24
CA THR A 62 5.27 21.42 19.29
C THR A 62 3.91 21.69 19.91
N GLY A 63 3.04 20.69 20.01
CA GLY A 63 1.63 20.85 20.38
C GLY A 63 0.78 21.52 19.30
N GLU A 64 1.35 21.93 18.17
CA GLU A 64 0.64 22.64 17.11
C GLU A 64 -0.02 21.68 16.10
N LYS A 65 -1.34 21.79 15.96
CA LYS A 65 -2.10 21.11 14.90
C LYS A 65 -2.04 21.95 13.64
N ARG A 66 -1.33 21.50 12.61
CA ARG A 66 -1.33 22.20 11.32
C ARG A 66 -2.23 21.49 10.34
N LYS A 67 -3.22 22.22 9.82
CA LYS A 67 -3.98 21.79 8.65
C LYS A 67 -3.10 22.05 7.43
N LYS A 68 -2.53 20.98 6.87
CA LYS A 68 -1.61 21.08 5.74
C LYS A 68 -2.12 20.33 4.53
N VAL A 69 -1.93 20.99 3.40
CA VAL A 69 -2.02 20.41 2.07
C VAL A 69 -0.59 20.00 1.70
N PHE A 70 -0.37 18.71 1.49
CA PHE A 70 0.92 18.17 1.06
C PHE A 70 0.83 17.82 -0.42
N VAL A 71 1.75 18.33 -1.22
CA VAL A 71 1.89 17.91 -2.62
C VAL A 71 3.03 16.91 -2.68
N LEU A 72 2.71 15.65 -3.01
CA LEU A 72 3.69 14.58 -3.23
C LEU A 72 3.61 14.13 -4.69
N GLY A 73 4.61 14.49 -5.48
CA GLY A 73 4.61 14.22 -6.92
C GLY A 73 3.49 15.01 -7.62
N ASN A 74 2.52 14.31 -8.22
CA ASN A 74 1.36 14.90 -8.89
C ASN A 74 0.08 14.84 -8.04
N GLU A 75 0.21 14.47 -6.76
CA GLU A 75 -0.92 14.16 -5.90
C GLU A 75 -0.94 15.07 -4.69
N THR A 76 -2.13 15.59 -4.40
CA THR A 76 -2.36 16.45 -3.26
C THR A 76 -3.03 15.66 -2.15
N TYR A 77 -2.49 15.75 -0.94
CA TYR A 77 -3.04 15.15 0.26
C TYR A 77 -3.46 16.23 1.25
N VAL A 78 -4.59 16.02 1.91
CA VAL A 78 -5.13 16.91 2.93
C VAL A 78 -5.13 16.17 4.25
N ILE A 79 -4.53 16.77 5.28
CA ILE A 79 -4.63 16.29 6.66
C ILE A 79 -5.66 17.11 7.41
N ASP A 80 -6.65 16.42 7.96
CA ASP A 80 -7.69 16.98 8.84
C ASP A 80 -7.51 16.39 10.25
N TRP A 81 -7.67 17.24 11.27
CA TRP A 81 -7.60 16.85 12.68
C TRP A 81 -9.01 16.72 13.25
N ARG A 82 -9.20 15.76 14.16
CA ARG A 82 -10.42 15.56 14.94
C ARG A 82 -10.06 15.40 16.40
N ASP A 83 -10.68 16.24 17.22
CA ASP A 83 -10.48 16.26 18.66
C ASP A 83 -11.48 15.30 19.29
N GLU A 84 -10.99 14.27 19.98
CA GLU A 84 -11.77 13.41 20.86
C GLU A 84 -11.37 13.69 22.32
N GLU A 85 -12.14 13.22 23.31
CA GLU A 85 -11.93 13.60 24.73
C GLU A 85 -10.47 13.42 25.19
N ASN A 86 -9.90 12.23 24.96
CA ASN A 86 -8.56 11.87 25.42
C ASN A 86 -7.53 11.72 24.29
N PHE A 87 -7.99 11.82 23.05
CA PHE A 87 -7.19 11.52 21.86
C PHE A 87 -7.26 12.66 20.85
N GLU A 88 -6.16 12.84 20.16
CA GLU A 88 -6.09 13.61 18.92
C GLU A 88 -6.02 12.64 17.76
N GLN A 89 -6.94 12.78 16.81
CA GLN A 89 -6.97 11.97 15.61
C GLN A 89 -6.57 12.82 14.41
N ALA A 90 -5.48 12.45 13.75
CA ALA A 90 -5.09 13.00 12.47
C ALA A 90 -5.53 12.05 11.36
N CYS A 91 -6.16 12.59 10.32
CA CYS A 91 -6.60 11.81 9.18
C CYS A 91 -6.10 12.42 7.87
N ILE A 92 -5.50 11.60 7.02
CA ILE A 92 -5.03 11.98 5.69
C ILE A 92 -5.98 11.44 4.62
N ARG A 93 -6.27 12.27 3.62
CA ARG A 93 -7.02 11.88 2.41
C ARG A 93 -6.38 12.51 1.18
N ARG A 94 -6.53 11.85 0.03
CA ARG A 94 -6.17 12.44 -1.27
C ARG A 94 -7.21 13.51 -1.64
N GLU A 95 -6.77 14.60 -2.25
CA GLU A 95 -7.64 15.62 -2.81
C GLU A 95 -8.48 15.01 -3.95
N GLY A 96 -9.80 15.19 -3.90
CA GLY A 96 -10.75 14.53 -4.81
C GLY A 96 -11.01 13.03 -4.52
N GLY A 97 -10.34 12.44 -3.52
CA GLY A 97 -10.59 11.07 -3.06
C GLY A 97 -11.88 10.93 -2.25
N SER A 98 -12.41 9.70 -2.19
CA SER A 98 -13.58 9.38 -1.38
C SER A 98 -13.24 9.35 0.11
N GLU A 99 -14.22 9.65 0.97
CA GLU A 99 -14.05 9.55 2.45
C GLU A 99 -13.67 8.12 2.89
N LYS A 100 -13.97 7.10 2.07
CA LYS A 100 -13.59 5.71 2.33
C LYS A 100 -12.09 5.44 2.22
N ASP A 101 -11.35 6.27 1.47
CA ASP A 101 -9.91 6.13 1.26
C ASP A 101 -9.10 6.94 2.28
N LYS A 102 -9.77 7.45 3.32
CA LYS A 102 -9.16 8.20 4.40
C LYS A 102 -8.42 7.26 5.35
N HIS A 103 -7.20 7.64 5.72
CA HIS A 103 -6.40 6.93 6.70
C HIS A 103 -6.23 7.80 7.93
N CYS A 104 -6.57 7.25 9.10
CA CYS A 104 -6.51 7.96 10.36
C CYS A 104 -5.56 7.27 11.34
N LEU A 105 -4.86 8.07 12.12
CA LEU A 105 -4.06 7.64 13.25
C LEU A 105 -4.45 8.50 14.45
N SER A 106 -4.56 7.88 15.61
CA SER A 106 -4.86 8.55 16.87
C SER A 106 -3.65 8.53 17.79
N ILE A 107 -3.50 9.60 18.56
CA ILE A 107 -2.52 9.72 19.63
C ILE A 107 -3.20 10.29 20.87
N TYR A 108 -2.68 9.97 22.05
CA TYR A 108 -3.13 10.61 23.28
C TYR A 108 -2.82 12.11 23.27
N LYS A 109 -3.71 12.90 23.86
CA LYS A 109 -3.45 14.33 24.08
C LYS A 109 -2.19 14.53 24.91
N THR A 110 -1.29 15.34 24.38
CA THR A 110 0.00 15.67 25.01
C THR A 110 0.05 17.14 25.42
N GLU A 111 -1.09 17.80 25.61
CA GLU A 111 -1.17 19.22 26.00
C GLU A 111 -0.38 19.52 27.29
N TRP A 112 -0.24 18.54 28.18
CA TRP A 112 0.56 18.63 29.41
C TRP A 112 2.09 18.60 29.18
N LEU A 113 2.55 18.27 27.97
CA LEU A 113 3.95 18.05 27.63
C LEU A 113 4.66 19.32 27.11
N TYR A 114 3.92 20.32 26.64
CA TYR A 114 4.48 21.56 26.07
C TYR A 114 4.33 22.69 27.09
N SER A 115 5.43 23.41 27.38
CA SER A 115 5.33 24.62 28.20
C SER A 115 4.69 25.74 27.39
N SER A 116 3.66 26.38 27.95
CA SER A 116 3.04 27.60 27.42
C SER A 116 4.03 28.72 27.12
#